data_AF-A0A9D8X796-F1
#
_entry.id   AF-A0A9D8X796-F1
#
_cell.length_a   1.000
_cell.length_b   1.000
_cell.length_c   1.000
_cell.angle_alpha   90.00
_cell.angle_beta   90.00
_cell.angle_gamma   90.00
#
_symmetry.space_group_name_H-M   'P 1'
#
loop_
_entity.id
_entity.type
_entity.pdbx_description
1 polymer ?
#
loop_
_entity_poly.entity_id
_entity_poly.type
_entity_poly.pdbx_seq_one_letter_code
_entity_poly.pdbx_strand_id
1 'polypeptide(L)'
;SPSAGYFYSKADGYEYLNMSDYANPTVADYQTLMAMPQDSVSARCVGKIQHYSYWAFIAVVPSEYAADLYVGKSVYLDFPIDDIGSKKINMSVEHISRAQDGQNAVRFRCGTLTADLFGLRKESPHMILKTYTGLKVDNEALRVVDGQTGVYVLSAQRILFKPVEIIYVSDDFSLVSSKANTGDRVLKAKDEIIIGGKDLFDGKVVNVTKYD
;
A
#
# COMPACT_ATOMS: atom_id res chain seq x y z
N SER A 1 -15.44 -38.56 8.66
CA SER A 1 -16.08 -37.99 7.46
C SER A 1 -15.01 -37.34 6.59
N PRO A 2 -15.05 -37.43 5.25
CA PRO A 2 -14.11 -36.68 4.43
C PRO A 2 -14.38 -35.17 4.61
N SER A 3 -13.34 -34.41 4.91
CA SER A 3 -13.38 -32.95 4.97
C SER A 3 -12.78 -32.38 3.68
N ALA A 4 -13.54 -31.53 2.97
CA ALA A 4 -12.98 -30.76 1.87
C ALA A 4 -11.89 -29.80 2.38
N GLY A 5 -10.90 -29.52 1.53
CA GLY A 5 -9.82 -28.61 1.85
C GLY A 5 -8.73 -28.59 0.78
N TYR A 6 -7.78 -27.68 0.91
CA TYR A 6 -6.60 -27.62 0.07
C TYR A 6 -5.54 -28.56 0.62
N PHE A 7 -5.03 -29.48 -0.20
CA PHE A 7 -3.96 -30.40 0.18
C PHE A 7 -2.58 -29.81 -0.15
N TYR A 8 -1.62 -30.05 0.73
CA TYR A 8 -0.24 -29.64 0.61
C TYR A 8 0.66 -30.82 0.85
N SER A 9 1.62 -31.08 -0.04
CA SER A 9 2.57 -32.20 0.10
C SER A 9 3.68 -31.95 1.13
N LYS A 10 3.79 -30.73 1.68
CA LYS A 10 4.82 -30.35 2.66
C LYS A 10 4.18 -30.05 4.03
N ALA A 11 4.77 -30.63 5.07
CA ALA A 11 4.56 -30.25 6.46
C ALA A 11 5.85 -29.61 7.00
N ASP A 12 5.71 -28.61 7.86
CA ASP A 12 6.81 -27.74 8.30
C ASP A 12 7.00 -27.70 9.82
N GLY A 13 6.28 -28.55 10.55
CA GLY A 13 6.39 -28.68 12.00
C GLY A 13 5.48 -27.72 12.77
N TYR A 14 4.70 -26.88 12.10
CA TYR A 14 3.73 -25.98 12.75
C TYR A 14 2.28 -26.47 12.58
N GLU A 15 2.07 -27.73 12.20
CA GLU A 15 0.73 -28.29 11.97
C GLU A 15 -0.11 -28.41 13.25
N TYR A 16 0.49 -28.25 14.43
CA TYR A 16 -0.24 -28.16 15.70
C TYR A 16 -0.92 -26.81 15.93
N LEU A 17 -0.56 -25.76 15.17
CA LEU A 17 -1.17 -24.44 15.31
C LEU A 17 -2.56 -24.40 14.68
N ASN A 18 -3.55 -23.94 15.46
CA ASN A 18 -4.90 -23.70 14.95
C ASN A 18 -5.19 -22.20 14.86
N MET A 19 -5.67 -21.77 13.70
CA MET A 19 -6.04 -20.38 13.46
C MET A 19 -7.15 -19.88 14.41
N SER A 20 -8.02 -20.77 14.88
CA SER A 20 -9.11 -20.45 15.82
C SER A 20 -8.63 -20.06 17.20
N ASP A 21 -7.47 -20.57 17.64
CA ASP A 21 -6.92 -20.30 18.97
C ASP A 21 -6.50 -18.82 19.09
N TYR A 22 -6.23 -18.19 17.94
CA TYR A 22 -5.84 -16.79 17.81
C TYR A 22 -6.91 -15.98 17.05
N ALA A 23 -8.19 -16.15 17.40
CA ALA A 23 -9.27 -15.34 16.83
C ALA A 23 -9.16 -13.86 17.28
N ASN A 24 -8.85 -13.63 18.55
CA ASN A 24 -8.71 -12.31 19.17
C ASN A 24 -7.34 -12.16 19.86
N PRO A 25 -6.23 -12.21 19.11
CA PRO A 25 -4.90 -12.25 19.70
C PRO A 25 -4.59 -10.95 20.45
N THR A 26 -3.91 -11.08 21.58
CA THR A 26 -3.25 -9.99 22.32
C THR A 26 -1.78 -9.85 21.89
N VAL A 27 -1.12 -8.79 22.33
CA VAL A 27 0.34 -8.64 22.13
C VAL A 27 1.11 -9.80 22.79
N ALA A 28 0.68 -10.25 23.97
CA ALA A 28 1.26 -11.41 24.63
C ALA A 28 1.08 -12.70 23.81
N ASP A 29 -0.11 -12.95 23.26
CA ASP A 29 -0.37 -14.12 22.41
C ASP A 29 0.55 -14.14 21.18
N TYR A 30 0.78 -12.98 20.55
CA TYR A 30 1.74 -12.86 19.45
C TYR A 30 3.17 -13.23 19.89
N GLN A 31 3.63 -12.75 21.05
CA GLN A 31 4.96 -13.08 21.55
C GLN A 31 5.11 -14.58 21.82
N THR A 32 4.09 -15.21 22.42
CA THR A 32 4.04 -16.66 22.59
C THR A 32 4.09 -17.38 21.25
N LEU A 33 3.28 -16.96 20.27
CA LEU A 33 3.26 -17.54 18.92
C LEU A 33 4.63 -17.43 18.22
N MET A 34 5.36 -16.32 18.41
CA MET A 34 6.70 -16.15 17.85
C MET A 34 7.76 -17.03 18.51
N ALA A 35 7.59 -17.36 19.79
CA ALA A 35 8.48 -18.25 20.54
C ALA A 35 8.22 -19.75 20.32
N MET A 36 7.08 -20.11 19.73
CA MET A 36 6.71 -21.52 19.49
C MET A 36 7.68 -22.20 18.51
N PRO A 37 8.19 -23.41 18.84
CA PRO A 37 9.16 -24.14 18.02
C PRO A 37 8.49 -24.98 16.92
N GLN A 38 9.27 -25.44 15.94
CA GLN A 38 8.81 -26.47 15.01
C GLN A 38 8.83 -27.84 15.68
N ASP A 39 7.74 -28.60 15.52
CA ASP A 39 7.71 -30.01 15.88
C ASP A 39 8.38 -30.88 14.80
N SER A 40 8.80 -32.08 15.20
CA SER A 40 9.30 -33.07 14.26
C SER A 40 8.18 -33.53 13.31
N VAL A 41 8.42 -33.42 12.00
CA VAL A 41 7.52 -33.97 10.99
C VAL A 41 7.85 -35.44 10.76
N SER A 42 6.84 -36.32 10.90
CA SER A 42 7.01 -37.75 10.64
C SER A 42 7.46 -38.00 9.20
N ALA A 43 8.41 -38.93 9.00
CA ALA A 43 8.82 -39.36 7.65
C ALA A 43 7.69 -40.00 6.83
N ARG A 44 6.59 -40.41 7.49
CA ARG A 44 5.37 -40.92 6.83
C ARG A 44 4.36 -39.81 6.52
N CYS A 45 4.63 -38.56 6.90
CA CYS A 45 3.78 -37.43 6.58
C CYS A 45 3.81 -37.18 5.08
N VAL A 46 2.70 -37.46 4.40
CA VAL A 46 2.55 -37.19 2.96
C VAL A 46 2.09 -35.75 2.68
N GLY A 47 1.69 -35.01 3.72
CA GLY A 47 1.18 -33.67 3.58
C GLY A 47 0.24 -33.20 4.71
N LYS A 48 -0.33 -32.01 4.52
CA LYS A 48 -1.36 -31.41 5.38
C LYS A 48 -2.56 -30.95 4.56
N ILE A 49 -3.69 -30.73 5.24
CA ILE A 49 -4.91 -30.18 4.64
C ILE A 49 -5.27 -28.87 5.34
N GLN A 50 -5.47 -27.81 4.58
CA GLN A 50 -6.08 -26.57 5.07
C GLN A 50 -7.58 -26.62 4.81
N HIS A 51 -8.35 -26.62 5.90
CA HIS A 51 -9.81 -26.67 5.84
C HIS A 51 -10.46 -25.31 5.61
N TYR A 52 -9.77 -24.21 5.96
CA TYR A 52 -10.28 -22.87 5.79
C TYR A 52 -10.01 -22.34 4.37
N SER A 53 -11.00 -21.69 3.78
CA SER A 53 -10.87 -20.98 2.50
C SER A 53 -10.12 -19.65 2.60
N TYR A 54 -9.54 -19.36 3.75
CA TYR A 54 -8.82 -18.14 4.05
C TYR A 54 -7.65 -18.45 4.99
N TRP A 55 -6.73 -17.51 5.06
CA TRP A 55 -5.62 -17.51 6.00
C TRP A 55 -5.60 -16.19 6.77
N ALA A 56 -4.93 -16.21 7.91
CA ALA A 56 -4.76 -15.05 8.77
C ALA A 56 -3.29 -14.73 8.97
N PHE A 57 -3.00 -13.44 9.11
CA PHE A 57 -1.69 -12.93 9.48
C PHE A 57 -1.83 -12.13 10.77
N ILE A 58 -0.94 -12.34 11.73
CA ILE A 58 -0.95 -11.62 13.01
C ILE A 58 0.34 -10.82 13.08
N ALA A 59 0.21 -9.52 13.35
CA ALA A 59 1.35 -8.65 13.56
C ALA A 59 1.14 -7.80 14.81
N VAL A 60 2.24 -7.37 15.42
CA VAL A 60 2.22 -6.30 16.41
C VAL A 60 2.56 -5.00 15.71
N VAL A 61 1.74 -3.98 15.94
CA VAL A 61 1.81 -2.68 15.27
C VAL A 61 1.89 -1.60 16.36
N PRO A 62 2.77 -0.58 16.24
CA PRO A 62 2.75 0.55 17.15
C PRO A 62 1.37 1.21 17.22
N SER A 63 0.93 1.60 18.42
CA SER A 63 -0.42 2.11 18.65
C SER A 63 -0.73 3.38 17.84
N GLU A 64 0.28 4.18 17.52
CA GLU A 64 0.14 5.35 16.64
C GLU A 64 -0.35 4.99 15.23
N TYR A 65 0.13 3.88 14.65
CA TYR A 65 -0.30 3.40 13.35
C TYR A 65 -1.59 2.57 13.45
N ALA A 66 -1.76 1.85 14.55
CA ALA A 66 -2.98 1.09 14.81
C ALA A 66 -4.22 2.00 14.96
N ALA A 67 -4.02 3.27 15.37
CA ALA A 67 -5.11 4.26 15.46
C ALA A 67 -5.78 4.56 14.10
N ASP A 68 -5.06 4.39 12.99
CA ASP A 68 -5.61 4.52 11.64
C ASP A 68 -6.37 3.26 11.17
N LEU A 69 -6.41 2.18 11.96
CA LEU A 69 -7.08 0.92 11.63
C LEU A 69 -8.46 0.80 12.31
N TYR A 70 -9.35 0.05 11.67
CA TYR A 70 -10.63 -0.38 12.25
C TYR A 70 -11.02 -1.75 11.69
N VAL A 71 -11.82 -2.52 12.42
CA VAL A 71 -12.29 -3.85 11.96
C VAL A 71 -13.08 -3.68 10.66
N GLY A 72 -12.74 -4.50 9.66
CA GLY A 72 -13.27 -4.41 8.30
C GLY A 72 -12.52 -3.45 7.37
N LYS A 73 -11.54 -2.68 7.87
CA LYS A 73 -10.66 -1.88 7.01
C LYS A 73 -9.84 -2.79 6.10
N SER A 74 -9.80 -2.49 4.81
CA SER A 74 -8.88 -3.13 3.87
C SER A 74 -7.54 -2.41 3.87
N VAL A 75 -6.45 -3.16 3.98
CA VAL A 75 -5.07 -2.67 3.91
C VAL A 75 -4.25 -3.55 2.97
N TYR A 76 -3.22 -2.97 2.36
CA TYR A 76 -2.23 -3.78 1.64
C TYR A 76 -1.06 -4.09 2.56
N LEU A 77 -0.72 -5.37 2.67
CA LEU A 77 0.54 -5.83 3.22
C LEU A 77 1.48 -6.20 2.06
N ASP A 78 2.67 -5.62 2.04
CA ASP A 78 3.70 -5.88 1.04
C ASP A 78 4.72 -6.85 1.62
N PHE A 79 4.56 -8.14 1.26
CA PHE A 79 5.40 -9.21 1.76
C PHE A 79 6.70 -9.28 0.95
N PRO A 80 7.87 -9.19 1.58
CA PRO A 80 9.10 -9.65 0.94
C PRO A 80 9.01 -11.17 0.76
N ILE A 81 9.24 -11.67 -0.44
CA ILE A 81 9.27 -13.10 -0.74
C ILE A 81 10.59 -13.38 -1.45
N ASP A 82 11.40 -14.24 -0.84
CA ASP A 82 12.67 -14.69 -1.41
C ASP A 82 12.47 -15.17 -2.85
N ASP A 83 13.46 -14.88 -3.71
CA ASP A 83 13.50 -15.23 -5.14
C ASP A 83 12.40 -14.60 -6.04
N ILE A 84 11.39 -13.94 -5.48
CA ILE A 84 10.26 -13.33 -6.22
C ILE A 84 10.20 -11.79 -6.00
N GLY A 85 10.83 -11.28 -4.95
CA GLY A 85 10.89 -9.86 -4.63
C GLY A 85 9.85 -9.47 -3.59
N SER A 86 8.79 -8.78 -3.99
CA SER A 86 7.72 -8.36 -3.08
C SER A 86 6.34 -8.63 -3.66
N LYS A 87 5.38 -8.98 -2.79
CA LYS A 87 4.00 -9.26 -3.17
C LYS A 87 3.04 -8.49 -2.29
N LYS A 88 2.34 -7.55 -2.91
CA LYS A 88 1.27 -6.77 -2.28
C LYS A 88 -0.01 -7.57 -2.21
N ILE A 89 -0.52 -7.76 -1.01
CA ILE A 89 -1.72 -8.54 -0.73
C ILE A 89 -2.73 -7.65 -0.02
N ASN A 90 -3.92 -7.56 -0.59
CA ASN A 90 -5.04 -6.89 0.06
C ASN A 90 -5.61 -7.80 1.17
N MET A 91 -5.65 -7.29 2.40
CA MET A 91 -6.14 -8.00 3.57
C MET A 91 -7.16 -7.15 4.33
N SER A 92 -8.14 -7.82 4.93
CA SER A 92 -9.10 -7.21 5.85
C SER A 92 -8.57 -7.26 7.26
N VAL A 93 -8.64 -6.15 8.01
CA VAL A 93 -8.46 -6.16 9.46
C VAL A 93 -9.63 -6.91 10.09
N GLU A 94 -9.38 -7.99 10.83
CA GLU A 94 -10.40 -8.81 11.50
C GLU A 94 -10.44 -8.53 13.00
N HIS A 95 -9.31 -8.20 13.62
CA HIS A 95 -9.22 -7.88 15.04
C HIS A 95 -8.09 -6.89 15.32
N ILE A 96 -8.30 -6.00 16.30
CA ILE A 96 -7.29 -5.11 16.88
C ILE A 96 -7.38 -5.27 18.41
N SER A 97 -6.30 -5.68 19.06
CA SER A 97 -6.26 -5.86 20.51
C SER A 97 -6.30 -4.53 21.26
N ARG A 98 -6.46 -4.59 22.59
CA ARG A 98 -6.09 -3.47 23.45
C ARG A 98 -4.60 -3.17 23.32
N ALA A 99 -4.23 -1.91 23.55
CA ALA A 99 -2.84 -1.51 23.56
C ALA A 99 -2.12 -2.11 24.77
N GLN A 100 -0.90 -2.58 24.56
CA GLN A 100 0.04 -3.05 25.57
C GLN A 100 1.42 -2.49 25.20
N ASP A 101 2.03 -1.74 26.11
CA ASP A 101 3.37 -1.15 25.92
C ASP A 101 3.50 -0.34 24.61
N GLY A 102 2.49 0.45 24.27
CA GLY A 102 2.46 1.28 23.06
C GLY A 102 2.26 0.50 21.75
N GLN A 103 1.80 -0.75 21.82
CA GLN A 103 1.58 -1.60 20.66
C GLN A 103 0.22 -2.30 20.72
N ASN A 104 -0.32 -2.68 19.56
CA ASN A 104 -1.53 -3.49 19.42
C ASN A 104 -1.22 -4.73 18.58
N ALA A 105 -1.77 -5.88 18.95
CA ALA A 105 -1.82 -7.03 18.07
C ALA A 105 -2.98 -6.84 17.09
N VAL A 106 -2.69 -7.01 15.81
CA VAL A 106 -3.64 -6.88 14.72
C VAL A 106 -3.70 -8.19 13.97
N ARG A 107 -4.91 -8.70 13.78
CA ARG A 107 -5.17 -9.88 12.96
C ARG A 107 -5.75 -9.46 11.63
N PHE A 108 -5.08 -9.85 10.56
CA PHE A 108 -5.49 -9.65 9.17
C PHE A 108 -6.02 -10.95 8.58
N ARG A 109 -6.95 -10.84 7.64
CA ARG A 109 -7.54 -11.97 6.91
C ARG A 109 -7.41 -11.78 5.42
N CYS A 110 -7.10 -12.85 4.71
CA CYS A 110 -7.15 -12.89 3.25
C CYS A 110 -7.72 -14.22 2.75
N GLY A 111 -8.64 -14.15 1.79
CA GLY A 111 -9.17 -15.32 1.07
C GLY A 111 -8.35 -15.68 -0.18
N THR A 112 -7.49 -14.76 -0.64
CA THR A 112 -6.61 -15.02 -1.77
C THR A 112 -5.41 -15.80 -1.29
N LEU A 113 -5.19 -16.97 -1.89
CA LEU A 113 -4.20 -17.92 -1.46
C LEU A 113 -3.44 -18.41 -2.69
N THR A 114 -2.16 -18.04 -2.79
CA THR A 114 -1.29 -18.36 -3.93
C THR A 114 -0.12 -19.22 -3.49
N ALA A 115 0.46 -19.98 -4.43
CA ALA A 115 1.60 -20.89 -4.20
C ALA A 115 2.68 -20.30 -3.28
N ASP A 116 3.12 -19.08 -3.60
CA ASP A 116 4.21 -18.38 -2.93
C ASP A 116 3.94 -18.00 -1.47
N LEU A 117 2.67 -18.04 -1.03
CA LEU A 117 2.27 -17.66 0.33
C LEU A 117 2.18 -18.85 1.28
N PHE A 118 2.20 -20.07 0.75
CA PHE A 118 1.99 -21.28 1.55
C PHE A 118 3.15 -21.60 2.50
N GLY A 119 4.34 -21.06 2.24
CA GLY A 119 5.51 -21.24 3.09
C GLY A 119 5.69 -20.17 4.16
N LEU A 120 4.93 -19.07 4.08
CA LEU A 120 5.15 -17.93 4.97
C LEU A 120 4.64 -18.28 6.37
N ARG A 121 5.57 -18.41 7.32
CA ARG A 121 5.26 -18.66 8.73
C ARG A 121 5.55 -17.44 9.60
N LYS A 122 6.69 -16.78 9.36
CA LYS A 122 7.13 -15.60 10.10
C LYS A 122 7.73 -14.63 9.10
N GLU A 123 7.04 -13.52 8.85
CA GLU A 123 7.44 -12.51 7.88
C GLU A 123 7.30 -11.11 8.46
N SER A 124 8.05 -10.16 7.88
CA SER A 124 8.01 -8.74 8.25
C SER A 124 7.52 -7.88 7.07
N PRO A 125 6.23 -7.98 6.69
CA PRO A 125 5.70 -7.19 5.58
C PRO A 125 5.60 -5.70 5.93
N HIS A 126 5.63 -4.85 4.91
CA HIS A 126 5.32 -3.43 5.07
C HIS A 126 3.81 -3.20 4.96
N MET A 127 3.23 -2.49 5.91
CA MET A 127 1.81 -2.13 5.85
C MET A 127 1.61 -0.79 5.15
N ILE A 128 0.81 -0.78 4.10
CA ILE A 128 0.45 0.43 3.36
C ILE A 128 -0.83 1.00 3.96
N LEU A 129 -0.69 2.06 4.77
CA LEU A 129 -1.80 2.70 5.46
C LEU A 129 -2.60 3.68 4.59
N LYS A 130 -1.90 4.40 3.71
CA LYS A 130 -2.46 5.44 2.85
C LYS A 130 -1.81 5.36 1.46
N THR A 131 -2.64 5.50 0.44
CA THR A 131 -2.20 5.57 -0.96
C THR A 131 -2.75 6.84 -1.56
N TYR A 132 -1.87 7.66 -2.13
CA TYR A 132 -2.23 8.88 -2.82
C TYR A 132 -1.93 8.70 -4.31
N THR A 133 -2.86 9.13 -5.16
CA THR A 133 -2.72 9.06 -6.62
C THR A 133 -2.97 10.42 -7.22
N GLY A 134 -2.01 10.93 -7.98
CA GLY A 134 -2.11 12.20 -8.68
C GLY A 134 -0.99 12.34 -9.72
N LEU A 135 -1.02 13.44 -10.47
CA LEU A 135 0.08 13.82 -11.34
C LEU A 135 1.24 14.34 -10.47
N LYS A 136 2.43 13.77 -10.64
CA LYS A 136 3.64 14.26 -9.98
C LYS A 136 4.08 15.56 -10.64
N VAL A 137 4.21 16.61 -9.85
CA VAL A 137 4.63 17.94 -10.27
C VAL A 137 5.75 18.40 -9.34
N ASP A 138 6.80 18.96 -9.92
CA ASP A 138 7.89 19.59 -9.15
C ASP A 138 7.33 20.73 -8.29
N ASN A 139 7.72 20.80 -7.02
CA ASN A 139 7.29 21.88 -6.14
C ASN A 139 7.65 23.26 -6.72
N GLU A 140 8.78 23.37 -7.42
CA GLU A 140 9.22 24.59 -8.09
C GLU A 140 8.35 25.01 -9.28
N ALA A 141 7.50 24.14 -9.81
CA ALA A 141 6.57 24.48 -10.90
C ALA A 141 5.23 25.02 -10.40
N LEU A 142 4.90 24.84 -9.12
CA LEU A 142 3.65 25.32 -8.55
C LEU A 142 3.64 26.84 -8.46
N ARG A 143 2.51 27.45 -8.85
CA ARG A 143 2.28 28.89 -8.81
C ARG A 143 0.95 29.17 -8.17
N VAL A 144 0.86 30.29 -7.45
CA VAL A 144 -0.41 30.85 -6.98
C VAL A 144 -0.72 32.06 -7.85
N VAL A 145 -1.81 31.99 -8.60
CA VAL A 145 -2.30 33.06 -9.48
C VAL A 145 -3.74 33.35 -9.07
N ASP A 146 -4.03 34.60 -8.72
CA ASP A 146 -5.36 35.04 -8.27
C ASP A 146 -5.96 34.15 -7.16
N GLY A 147 -5.12 33.72 -6.22
CA GLY A 147 -5.51 32.85 -5.10
C GLY A 147 -5.73 31.38 -5.46
N GLN A 148 -5.45 30.96 -6.69
CA GLN A 148 -5.54 29.56 -7.12
C GLN A 148 -4.15 28.96 -7.33
N THR A 149 -3.94 27.78 -6.78
CA THR A 149 -2.75 26.96 -7.05
C THR A 149 -2.88 26.32 -8.43
N GLY A 150 -1.81 26.33 -9.20
CA GLY A 150 -1.75 25.72 -10.53
C GLY A 150 -0.33 25.60 -11.05
N VAL A 151 -0.20 25.16 -12.30
CA VAL A 151 1.06 25.10 -13.03
C VAL A 151 0.92 25.83 -14.37
N TYR A 152 2.02 26.37 -14.86
CA TYR A 152 2.10 26.82 -16.25
C TYR A 152 2.57 25.67 -17.13
N VAL A 153 1.92 25.48 -18.26
CA VAL A 153 2.35 24.52 -19.28
C VAL A 153 2.53 25.19 -20.63
N LEU A 154 3.47 24.68 -21.42
CA LEU A 154 3.58 25.03 -22.83
C LEU A 154 2.67 24.10 -23.65
N SER A 155 1.73 24.69 -24.39
CA SER A 155 0.80 23.97 -25.26
C SER A 155 0.65 24.73 -26.56
N ALA A 156 1.04 24.09 -27.68
CA ALA A 156 0.95 24.68 -29.02
C ALA A 156 1.49 26.13 -29.09
N GLN A 157 2.71 26.35 -28.58
CA GLN A 157 3.39 27.66 -28.52
C GLN A 157 2.68 28.69 -27.63
N ARG A 158 1.76 28.28 -26.76
CA ARG A 158 1.13 29.15 -25.77
C ARG A 158 1.36 28.64 -24.36
N ILE A 159 1.63 29.56 -23.44
CA ILE A 159 1.67 29.28 -22.02
C ILE A 159 0.22 29.28 -21.52
N LEU A 160 -0.18 28.20 -20.88
CA LEU A 160 -1.49 28.07 -20.24
C LEU A 160 -1.32 27.83 -18.75
N PHE A 161 -2.03 28.60 -17.93
CA PHE A 161 -2.21 28.27 -16.52
C PHE A 161 -3.26 27.16 -16.39
N LYS A 162 -2.90 26.10 -15.67
CA LYS A 162 -3.76 24.96 -15.36
C LYS A 162 -3.95 24.85 -13.84
N PRO A 163 -5.14 25.12 -13.30
CA PRO A 163 -5.38 25.08 -11.87
C PRO A 163 -5.38 23.63 -11.36
N VAL A 164 -4.83 23.42 -10.16
CA VAL A 164 -4.68 22.10 -9.56
C VAL A 164 -5.09 22.10 -8.08
N GLU A 165 -5.48 20.93 -7.60
CA GLU A 165 -5.61 20.65 -6.17
C GLU A 165 -4.45 19.76 -5.72
N ILE A 166 -3.78 20.17 -4.64
CA ILE A 166 -2.68 19.40 -4.05
C ILE A 166 -3.29 18.24 -3.25
N ILE A 167 -2.88 17.01 -3.58
CA ILE A 167 -3.29 15.78 -2.90
C ILE A 167 -2.26 15.41 -1.82
N TYR A 168 -0.97 15.57 -2.14
CA TYR A 168 0.13 15.23 -1.24
C TYR A 168 1.33 16.11 -1.56
N VAL A 169 2.07 16.53 -0.53
CA VAL A 169 3.32 17.29 -0.64
C VAL A 169 4.44 16.46 -0.04
N SER A 170 5.51 16.30 -0.80
CA SER A 170 6.82 15.87 -0.30
C SER A 170 7.81 17.04 -0.36
N ASP A 171 9.05 16.80 0.05
CA ASP A 171 10.10 17.82 0.03
C ASP A 171 10.41 18.29 -1.40
N ASP A 172 10.40 17.38 -2.38
CA ASP A 172 10.81 17.68 -3.77
C ASP A 172 9.64 17.85 -4.75
N PHE A 173 8.50 17.20 -4.48
CA PHE A 173 7.38 17.17 -5.41
C PHE A 173 6.02 17.11 -4.72
N SER A 174 5.00 17.50 -5.46
CA SER A 174 3.60 17.36 -5.06
C SER A 174 2.86 16.40 -5.99
N LEU A 175 1.95 15.61 -5.44
CA LEU A 175 0.91 14.92 -6.22
C LEU A 175 -0.28 15.85 -6.33
N VAL A 176 -0.75 16.08 -7.54
CA VAL A 176 -1.86 17.00 -7.79
C VAL A 176 -2.94 16.36 -8.65
N SER A 177 -4.16 16.87 -8.54
CA SER A 177 -5.24 16.62 -9.51
C SER A 177 -5.61 17.90 -10.23
N SER A 178 -6.10 17.78 -11.46
CA SER A 178 -6.63 18.93 -12.20
C SER A 178 -7.89 19.44 -11.53
N LYS A 179 -7.97 20.75 -11.26
CA LYS A 179 -9.20 21.39 -10.78
C LYS A 179 -10.18 21.65 -11.93
N ALA A 180 -9.67 21.84 -13.14
CA ALA A 180 -10.49 21.92 -14.35
C ALA A 180 -10.90 20.50 -14.79
N ASN A 181 -12.17 20.34 -15.18
CA ASN A 181 -12.73 19.05 -15.59
C ASN A 181 -12.83 18.88 -17.11
N THR A 182 -12.81 19.96 -17.89
CA THR A 182 -12.92 19.94 -19.35
C THR A 182 -12.06 21.04 -19.99
N GLY A 183 -11.77 20.89 -21.29
CA GLY A 183 -11.05 21.88 -22.08
C GLY A 183 -9.52 21.78 -22.02
N ASP A 184 -8.86 22.84 -22.49
CA ASP A 184 -7.41 22.97 -22.51
C ASP A 184 -6.80 23.24 -21.14
N ARG A 185 -7.62 23.62 -20.14
CA ARG A 185 -7.21 23.89 -18.75
C ARG A 185 -7.04 22.66 -17.89
N VAL A 186 -7.48 21.49 -18.36
CA VAL A 186 -7.26 20.22 -17.67
C VAL A 186 -5.78 19.88 -17.70
N LEU A 187 -5.16 19.69 -16.53
CA LEU A 187 -3.80 19.17 -16.46
C LEU A 187 -3.81 17.67 -16.78
N LYS A 188 -2.97 17.26 -17.73
CA LYS A 188 -2.86 15.90 -18.23
C LYS A 188 -1.44 15.40 -18.05
N ALA A 189 -1.30 14.09 -17.92
CA ALA A 189 0.00 13.46 -18.02
C ALA A 189 0.66 13.85 -19.36
N LYS A 190 1.96 14.14 -19.32
CA LYS A 190 2.79 14.59 -20.46
C LYS A 190 2.58 16.04 -20.92
N ASP A 191 1.77 16.84 -20.22
CA ASP A 191 1.84 18.29 -20.42
C ASP A 191 3.26 18.80 -20.09
N GLU A 192 3.79 19.70 -20.93
CA GLU A 192 5.12 20.30 -20.73
C GLU A 192 5.04 21.40 -19.66
N ILE A 193 5.28 21.02 -18.41
CA ILE A 193 5.26 21.94 -17.28
C ILE A 193 6.49 22.84 -17.29
N ILE A 194 6.25 24.14 -17.09
CA ILE A 194 7.30 25.16 -17.00
C ILE A 194 7.73 25.29 -15.54
N ILE A 195 8.95 24.85 -15.24
CA ILE A 195 9.52 24.90 -13.87
C ILE A 195 10.08 26.29 -13.54
N GLY A 196 10.61 26.99 -14.55
CA GLY A 196 11.22 28.31 -14.36
C GLY A 196 11.06 29.21 -15.59
N GLY A 197 11.09 30.52 -15.36
CA GLY A 197 10.95 31.52 -16.41
C GLY A 197 10.60 32.88 -15.82
N LYS A 198 10.92 33.95 -16.54
CA LYS A 198 10.48 35.32 -16.22
C LYS A 198 9.25 35.67 -17.06
N ASP A 199 8.38 36.51 -16.50
CA ASP A 199 7.21 37.03 -17.22
C ASP A 199 6.30 35.91 -17.77
N LEU A 200 5.98 34.93 -16.93
CA LEU A 200 5.02 33.87 -17.26
C LEU A 200 3.62 34.33 -16.88
N PHE A 201 2.71 34.34 -17.84
CA PHE A 201 1.30 34.62 -17.62
C PHE A 201 0.43 33.83 -18.60
N ASP A 202 -0.85 33.71 -18.27
CA ASP A 202 -1.78 32.91 -19.04
C ASP A 202 -2.01 33.47 -20.44
N GLY A 203 -1.97 32.60 -21.45
CA GLY A 203 -2.17 32.94 -22.86
C GLY A 203 -0.94 33.52 -23.57
N LYS A 204 0.21 33.66 -22.89
CA LYS A 204 1.44 34.18 -23.50
C LYS A 204 1.89 33.30 -24.67
N VAL A 205 2.10 33.90 -25.84
CA VAL A 205 2.62 33.22 -27.03
C VAL A 205 4.15 33.16 -26.96
N VAL A 206 4.71 31.97 -27.19
CA VAL A 206 6.15 31.71 -27.20
C VAL A 206 6.61 31.58 -28.64
N ASN A 207 7.37 32.57 -29.12
CA ASN A 207 8.03 32.47 -30.41
C ASN A 207 9.33 31.67 -30.22
N VAL A 208 9.34 30.42 -30.68
CA VAL A 208 10.58 29.65 -30.80
C VAL A 208 11.30 30.14 -32.05
N THR A 209 12.21 31.10 -31.91
CA THR A 209 13.15 31.40 -32.99
C THR A 209 14.09 30.20 -33.08
N LYS A 210 13.93 29.34 -34.09
CA LYS A 210 14.95 28.35 -34.42
C LYS A 210 16.22 29.14 -34.77
N TYR A 211 17.28 28.95 -33.98
CA TYR A 211 18.61 29.28 -34.44
C TYR A 211 18.97 28.20 -35.45
N ASP A 212 18.96 28.58 -36.73
CA ASP A 212 19.53 27.80 -37.84
C ASP A 212 21.07 27.75 -37.74
#